data_AF-A0A9D9PT88-F1
#
_entry.id   AF-A0A9D9PT88-F1
#
_cell.length_a   1.000
_cell.length_b   1.000
_cell.length_c   1.000
_cell.angle_alpha   90.00
_cell.angle_beta   90.00
_cell.angle_gamma   90.00
#
_symmetry.space_group_name_H-M   'P 1'
#
loop_
_entity.id
_entity.type
_entity.pdbx_description
1 polymer ?
#
loop_
_entity_poly.entity_id
_entity_poly.type
_entity_poly.pdbx_seq_one_letter_code
_entity_poly.pdbx_strand_id
1 'polypeptide(L)'
;DWCGKHGLKYTGHVLCEDNMSSQRKCVGAAMRFYEYQQPPGIDLLCETWDPIDTAKQCSSVAHQLDKPTRLCECYGVTGWDFPFAGHKALGDWLAVLGINFRCPHLAWYSMAAEAKRDDPASISFQSSWYPYYSLVEDYFAHQAAALHLGEEIRDILVVHPIESAWGAKAQIPDAEKKAFDAPVIDLRNVLMASHLDFDYGDEDHLARFAKVTGKGTAAVLQVGVAKYRVVVLPKMLTIRGTTLKLLEDFAKAGGQVVYVEQIPGYLDAEKSAKPAKAFQAFAKATLETLPKLVAGRGRRVSITARGKGELPELFYMLKQGEDFETLFVVNTSMKHEGNNPNECPRLAGRTAAYKQVAVTLKSGLDASAKVYELNQETGVWTKLDKSVKFSAGKFHITASFAIFQSHLYVITKQTIPGALPETSEPKITGVCELPHCCWEYSLDNPNTIVLDQAIYEVDGESDEQLHYILTIDDAVR
;
A
#
# COMPACT_ATOMS: atom_id res chain seq x y z
N ASP A 1 12.80 -24.09 -3.87
CA ASP A 1 12.99 -25.57 -3.80
C ASP A 1 13.31 -26.11 -2.42
N TRP A 2 14.42 -25.72 -1.77
CA TRP A 2 14.82 -26.32 -0.49
C TRP A 2 13.74 -26.18 0.60
N CYS A 3 13.20 -24.98 0.82
CA CYS A 3 12.16 -24.76 1.84
C CYS A 3 10.91 -25.63 1.59
N GLY A 4 10.41 -25.65 0.35
CA GLY A 4 9.25 -26.47 -0.03
C GLY A 4 9.46 -27.96 0.21
N LYS A 5 10.66 -28.51 -0.08
CA LYS A 5 11.00 -29.92 0.20
C LYS A 5 11.00 -30.26 1.70
N HIS A 6 11.14 -29.27 2.58
CA HIS A 6 11.17 -29.45 4.03
C HIS A 6 9.90 -28.94 4.72
N GLY A 7 8.84 -28.59 3.97
CA GLY A 7 7.60 -28.07 4.56
C GLY A 7 7.74 -26.67 5.17
N LEU A 8 8.76 -25.90 4.78
CA LEU A 8 9.00 -24.55 5.24
C LEU A 8 8.54 -23.53 4.19
N LYS A 9 8.04 -22.38 4.67
CA LYS A 9 7.74 -21.22 3.82
C LYS A 9 8.97 -20.32 3.72
N TYR A 10 9.39 -20.01 2.50
CA TYR A 10 10.35 -18.97 2.16
C TYR A 10 9.63 -17.64 2.01
N THR A 11 10.03 -16.65 2.81
CA THR A 11 9.46 -15.31 2.87
C THR A 11 10.58 -14.31 3.16
N GLY A 12 10.31 -13.03 2.94
CA GLY A 12 11.20 -11.92 3.22
C GLY A 12 11.10 -10.87 2.12
N HIS A 13 11.78 -9.76 2.31
CA HIS A 13 11.90 -8.69 1.32
C HIS A 13 13.26 -8.74 0.63
N VAL A 14 13.44 -7.99 -0.45
CA VAL A 14 14.75 -7.85 -1.10
C VAL A 14 15.24 -6.41 -1.00
N LEU A 15 16.56 -6.24 -0.92
CA LEU A 15 17.15 -4.91 -0.75
C LEU A 15 16.86 -4.01 -1.95
N CYS A 16 16.46 -2.76 -1.70
CA CYS A 16 16.31 -1.70 -2.71
C CYS A 16 15.23 -1.96 -3.78
N GLU A 17 14.06 -2.42 -3.35
CA GLU A 17 12.89 -2.72 -4.19
C GLU A 17 12.04 -1.48 -4.60
N ASP A 18 12.36 -0.31 -4.06
CA ASP A 18 11.54 0.92 -4.08
C ASP A 18 11.34 1.56 -5.45
N ASN A 19 12.35 1.49 -6.31
CA ASN A 19 12.33 2.14 -7.62
C ASN A 19 13.25 1.43 -8.60
N MET A 20 13.11 1.75 -9.89
CA MET A 20 13.82 1.04 -10.95
C MET A 20 15.33 1.25 -10.86
N SER A 21 15.79 2.46 -10.54
CA SER A 21 17.23 2.75 -10.46
C SER A 21 17.93 1.97 -9.35
N SER A 22 17.26 1.81 -8.20
CA SER A 22 17.76 1.05 -7.05
C SER A 22 17.67 -0.46 -7.31
N GLN A 23 16.55 -0.94 -7.84
CA GLN A 23 16.38 -2.34 -8.21
C GLN A 23 17.44 -2.78 -9.22
N ARG A 24 17.64 -2.01 -10.29
CA ARG A 24 18.65 -2.32 -11.31
C ARG A 24 20.05 -2.51 -10.71
N LYS A 25 20.39 -1.72 -9.68
CA LYS A 25 21.70 -1.80 -9.02
C LYS A 25 21.80 -3.03 -8.10
N CYS A 26 20.73 -3.39 -7.40
CA CYS A 26 20.78 -4.36 -6.31
C CYS A 26 20.21 -5.74 -6.67
N VAL A 27 19.02 -5.79 -7.30
CA VAL A 27 18.23 -7.04 -7.45
C VAL A 27 17.79 -7.33 -8.89
N GLY A 28 17.99 -6.39 -9.83
CA GLY A 28 17.56 -6.50 -11.22
C GLY A 28 16.05 -6.28 -11.40
N ALA A 29 15.20 -7.14 -10.80
CA ALA A 29 13.74 -7.02 -10.83
C ALA A 29 13.10 -7.70 -9.60
N ALA A 30 12.55 -6.92 -8.68
CA ALA A 30 11.99 -7.40 -7.41
C ALA A 30 10.84 -8.40 -7.62
N MET A 31 9.95 -8.14 -8.59
CA MET A 31 8.79 -9.00 -8.88
C MET A 31 9.15 -10.47 -9.15
N ARG A 32 10.33 -10.74 -9.71
CA ARG A 32 10.77 -12.12 -9.99
C ARG A 32 11.13 -12.91 -8.73
N PHE A 33 11.49 -12.24 -7.64
CA PHE A 33 11.73 -12.89 -6.35
C PHE A 33 10.42 -13.35 -5.71
N TYR A 34 9.39 -12.51 -5.76
CA TYR A 34 8.07 -12.80 -5.18
C TYR A 34 7.43 -14.07 -5.73
N GLU A 35 7.73 -14.45 -6.98
CA GLU A 35 7.30 -15.73 -7.57
C GLU A 35 7.72 -16.94 -6.72
N TYR A 36 8.95 -16.93 -6.20
CA TYR A 36 9.55 -18.06 -5.49
C TYR A 36 9.29 -18.06 -3.98
N GLN A 37 8.80 -16.94 -3.44
CA GLN A 37 8.40 -16.81 -2.04
C GLN A 37 6.98 -17.36 -1.84
N GLN A 38 6.74 -18.09 -0.74
CA GLN A 38 5.42 -18.64 -0.43
C GLN A 38 4.48 -17.51 0.04
N PRO A 39 4.77 -16.80 1.13
CA PRO A 39 4.37 -15.41 1.30
C PRO A 39 5.47 -14.50 0.72
N PRO A 40 5.18 -13.71 -0.33
CA PRO A 40 6.08 -12.62 -0.68
C PRO A 40 6.09 -11.56 0.42
N GLY A 41 7.24 -10.94 0.64
CA GLY A 41 7.45 -9.97 1.72
C GLY A 41 8.02 -8.65 1.21
N ILE A 42 7.71 -7.57 1.93
CA ILE A 42 8.32 -6.24 1.78
C ILE A 42 8.77 -5.71 3.15
N ASP A 43 9.42 -4.54 3.18
CA ASP A 43 9.65 -3.78 4.40
C ASP A 43 9.04 -2.36 4.36
N LEU A 44 8.69 -1.84 5.53
CA LEU A 44 8.28 -0.46 5.77
C LEU A 44 8.96 0.04 7.05
N LEU A 45 10.09 0.71 6.86
CA LEU A 45 10.93 1.25 7.93
C LEU A 45 10.20 2.22 8.86
N CYS A 46 9.66 3.34 8.34
CA CYS A 46 9.14 4.41 9.20
C CYS A 46 8.05 5.27 8.57
N GLU A 47 7.50 6.19 9.37
CA GLU A 47 6.45 7.13 8.96
C GLU A 47 6.87 8.19 7.93
N THR A 48 8.16 8.34 7.64
CA THR A 48 8.66 9.26 6.61
C THR A 48 9.00 8.54 5.30
N TRP A 49 8.59 7.28 5.18
CA TRP A 49 8.80 6.46 3.99
C TRP A 49 7.47 6.04 3.36
N ASP A 50 7.34 6.21 2.04
CA ASP A 50 6.14 5.90 1.26
C ASP A 50 6.47 5.01 0.03
N PRO A 51 6.92 3.75 0.24
CA PRO A 51 7.34 2.86 -0.82
C PRO A 51 6.15 2.19 -1.53
N ILE A 52 5.26 2.98 -2.14
CA ILE A 52 4.05 2.46 -2.80
C ILE A 52 4.41 1.46 -3.91
N ASP A 53 5.45 1.73 -4.71
CA ASP A 53 5.86 0.83 -5.79
C ASP A 53 6.31 -0.53 -5.27
N THR A 54 6.99 -0.58 -4.11
CA THR A 54 7.35 -1.84 -3.43
C THR A 54 6.09 -2.64 -3.09
N ALA A 55 5.13 -2.01 -2.40
CA ALA A 55 3.89 -2.65 -2.01
C ALA A 55 3.05 -3.10 -3.23
N LYS A 56 2.95 -2.26 -4.26
CA LYS A 56 2.22 -2.58 -5.50
C LYS A 56 2.89 -3.69 -6.28
N GLN A 57 4.22 -3.74 -6.39
CA GLN A 57 4.90 -4.87 -7.04
C GLN A 57 4.65 -6.19 -6.32
N CYS A 58 4.75 -6.21 -4.98
CA CYS A 58 4.47 -7.39 -4.17
C CYS A 58 3.00 -7.83 -4.31
N SER A 59 2.06 -6.90 -4.16
CA SER A 59 0.63 -7.22 -4.25
C SER A 59 0.19 -7.65 -5.65
N SER A 60 0.84 -7.13 -6.69
CA SER A 60 0.60 -7.53 -8.09
C SER A 60 1.00 -8.98 -8.35
N VAL A 61 2.23 -9.36 -7.99
CA VAL A 61 2.71 -10.74 -8.22
C VAL A 61 1.91 -11.72 -7.37
N ALA A 62 1.60 -11.36 -6.13
CA ALA A 62 0.77 -12.18 -5.25
C ALA A 62 -0.64 -12.39 -5.81
N HIS A 63 -1.29 -11.33 -6.30
CA HIS A 63 -2.60 -11.44 -6.93
C HIS A 63 -2.55 -12.30 -8.19
N GLN A 64 -1.59 -12.07 -9.08
CA GLN A 64 -1.45 -12.82 -10.33
C GLN A 64 -1.21 -14.31 -10.09
N LEU A 65 -0.39 -14.66 -9.10
CA LEU A 65 0.03 -16.02 -8.81
C LEU A 65 -0.74 -16.69 -7.66
N ASP A 66 -1.88 -16.13 -7.25
CA ASP A 66 -2.75 -16.66 -6.19
C ASP A 66 -2.01 -16.94 -4.87
N LYS A 67 -1.22 -15.96 -4.41
CA LYS A 67 -0.49 -16.03 -3.13
C LYS A 67 -1.30 -15.33 -2.05
N PRO A 68 -1.92 -16.07 -1.11
CA PRO A 68 -2.92 -15.53 -0.20
C PRO A 68 -2.33 -14.65 0.92
N THR A 69 -1.03 -14.77 1.20
CA THR A 69 -0.35 -14.07 2.29
C THR A 69 0.74 -13.17 1.72
N ARG A 70 0.75 -11.91 2.12
CA ARG A 70 1.75 -10.89 1.76
C ARG A 70 2.25 -10.25 3.05
N LEU A 71 3.53 -10.44 3.33
CA LEU A 71 4.17 -10.00 4.56
C LEU A 71 4.73 -8.59 4.41
N CYS A 72 4.71 -7.81 5.48
CA CYS A 72 5.55 -6.64 5.62
C CYS A 72 6.25 -6.65 6.98
N GLU A 73 7.57 -6.53 6.97
CA GLU A 73 8.33 -6.12 8.14
C GLU A 73 8.08 -4.62 8.37
N CYS A 74 7.42 -4.25 9.47
CA CYS A 74 6.95 -2.88 9.66
C CYS A 74 7.46 -2.26 10.96
N TYR A 75 7.60 -0.93 10.96
CA TYR A 75 7.99 -0.09 12.10
C TYR A 75 9.48 -0.13 12.47
N GLY A 76 10.32 -0.68 11.59
CA GLY A 76 11.74 -0.95 11.85
C GLY A 76 12.65 0.25 12.11
N VAL A 77 12.20 1.49 11.91
CA VAL A 77 12.97 2.73 12.20
C VAL A 77 12.04 3.75 12.88
N THR A 78 11.30 3.28 13.88
CA THR A 78 10.40 4.10 14.70
C THR A 78 10.93 4.26 16.12
N GLY A 79 10.63 5.38 16.78
CA GLY A 79 11.12 5.66 18.12
C GLY A 79 10.21 5.12 19.24
N TRP A 80 10.68 5.25 20.48
CA TRP A 80 9.88 5.01 21.70
C TRP A 80 8.64 5.91 21.81
N ASP A 81 8.61 7.01 21.06
CA ASP A 81 7.52 7.97 20.95
C ASP A 81 6.47 7.58 19.89
N PHE A 82 6.65 6.47 19.16
CA PHE A 82 5.77 6.10 18.06
C PHE A 82 4.35 5.76 18.53
N PRO A 83 3.32 6.54 18.15
CA PRO A 83 1.99 6.40 18.74
C PRO A 83 1.20 5.23 18.11
N PHE A 84 0.17 4.75 18.81
CA PHE A 84 -0.79 3.79 18.24
C PHE A 84 -1.50 4.33 16.98
N ALA A 85 -1.74 5.64 16.91
CA ALA A 85 -2.25 6.28 15.69
C ALA A 85 -1.29 6.06 14.50
N GLY A 86 0.02 5.99 14.76
CA GLY A 86 1.03 5.68 13.74
C GLY A 86 1.03 4.21 13.31
N HIS A 87 0.93 3.30 14.28
CA HIS A 87 0.75 1.88 13.99
C HIS A 87 -0.47 1.64 13.09
N LYS A 88 -1.60 2.28 13.44
CA LYS A 88 -2.83 2.25 12.65
C LYS A 88 -2.63 2.86 11.26
N ALA A 89 -2.10 4.07 11.17
CA ALA A 89 -1.94 4.78 9.89
C ALA A 89 -1.09 4.00 8.88
N LEU A 90 0.06 3.46 9.32
CA LEU A 90 0.94 2.68 8.45
C LEU A 90 0.38 1.28 8.16
N GLY A 91 -0.26 0.63 9.15
CA GLY A 91 -0.89 -0.67 8.92
C GLY A 91 -2.08 -0.60 7.97
N ASP A 92 -2.89 0.46 8.03
CA ASP A 92 -3.98 0.70 7.07
C ASP A 92 -3.44 1.01 5.67
N TRP A 93 -2.34 1.77 5.57
CA TRP A 93 -1.64 2.03 4.30
C TRP A 93 -1.12 0.72 3.69
N LEU A 94 -0.56 -0.18 4.50
CA LEU A 94 -0.15 -1.51 4.05
C LEU A 94 -1.36 -2.33 3.57
N ALA A 95 -2.43 -2.38 4.36
CA ALA A 95 -3.64 -3.13 4.06
C ALA A 95 -4.33 -2.69 2.77
N VAL A 96 -4.47 -1.38 2.57
CA VAL A 96 -5.13 -0.83 1.37
C VAL A 96 -4.31 -1.05 0.09
N LEU A 97 -2.98 -1.20 0.20
CA LEU A 97 -2.09 -1.56 -0.92
C LEU A 97 -1.99 -3.08 -1.16
N GLY A 98 -2.69 -3.89 -0.35
CA GLY A 98 -2.83 -5.34 -0.50
C GLY A 98 -1.94 -6.17 0.42
N ILE A 99 -1.16 -5.58 1.32
CA ILE A 99 -0.39 -6.34 2.30
C ILE A 99 -1.33 -6.81 3.41
N ASN A 100 -1.26 -8.09 3.82
CA ASN A 100 -2.24 -8.66 4.75
C ASN A 100 -1.64 -9.45 5.90
N PHE A 101 -0.32 -9.37 6.09
CA PHE A 101 0.38 -9.95 7.22
C PHE A 101 1.44 -8.97 7.74
N ARG A 102 1.18 -8.34 8.88
CA ARG A 102 2.14 -7.45 9.53
C ARG A 102 3.13 -8.27 10.36
N CYS A 103 4.40 -7.95 10.25
CA CYS A 103 5.48 -8.44 11.10
C CYS A 103 6.11 -7.22 11.79
N PRO A 104 5.59 -6.78 12.96
CA PRO A 104 6.14 -5.63 13.65
C PRO A 104 7.58 -5.90 14.11
N HIS A 105 8.49 -5.01 13.75
CA HIS A 105 9.88 -5.02 14.16
C HIS A 105 10.01 -4.20 15.46
N LEU A 106 10.52 -4.70 16.59
CA LEU A 106 10.81 -6.10 16.92
C LEU A 106 10.44 -6.40 18.38
N ALA A 107 10.32 -7.69 18.74
CA ALA A 107 10.26 -8.11 20.14
C ALA A 107 11.67 -8.41 20.64
N TRP A 108 12.10 -7.74 21.72
CA TRP A 108 13.46 -7.88 22.22
C TRP A 108 13.60 -9.14 23.07
N TYR A 109 14.66 -9.92 22.79
CA TYR A 109 15.03 -11.04 23.65
C TYR A 109 15.58 -10.55 25.01
N SER A 110 16.32 -9.43 25.02
CA SER A 110 16.92 -8.85 26.23
C SER A 110 17.07 -7.33 26.11
N MET A 111 16.98 -6.62 27.24
CA MET A 111 17.35 -5.21 27.40
C MET A 111 18.73 -5.02 28.03
N ALA A 112 19.49 -6.10 28.24
CA ALA A 112 20.77 -6.00 28.92
C ALA A 112 21.82 -5.26 28.07
N ALA A 113 22.68 -4.49 28.74
CA ALA A 113 23.82 -3.79 28.12
C ALA A 113 23.41 -2.94 26.91
N GLU A 114 24.03 -3.19 25.75
CA GLU A 114 23.80 -2.44 24.51
C GLU A 114 22.46 -2.76 23.85
N ALA A 115 21.83 -3.90 24.16
CA ALA A 115 20.58 -4.32 23.51
C ALA A 115 19.40 -3.36 23.77
N LYS A 116 19.42 -2.59 24.88
CA LYS A 116 18.41 -1.54 25.14
C LYS A 116 18.48 -0.35 24.17
N ARG A 117 19.52 -0.28 23.33
CA ARG A 117 19.72 0.75 22.32
C ARG A 117 19.44 0.28 20.89
N ASP A 118 18.95 -0.94 20.73
CA ASP A 118 18.50 -1.41 19.44
C ASP A 118 17.38 -0.48 18.91
N ASP A 119 17.31 -0.31 17.59
CA ASP A 119 16.33 0.54 16.91
C ASP A 119 15.42 -0.37 16.10
N PRO A 120 14.08 -0.36 16.29
CA PRO A 120 13.22 0.53 17.08
C PRO A 120 12.94 0.04 18.51
N ALA A 121 12.11 0.80 19.23
CA ALA A 121 11.54 0.40 20.52
C ALA A 121 10.86 -0.98 20.48
N SER A 122 10.98 -1.75 21.57
CA SER A 122 10.41 -3.10 21.59
C SER A 122 8.89 -3.10 21.54
N ILE A 123 8.29 -4.00 20.76
CA ILE A 123 6.82 -4.19 20.75
C ILE A 123 6.30 -5.06 21.90
N SER A 124 7.17 -5.52 22.80
CA SER A 124 6.84 -6.46 23.88
C SER A 124 6.84 -5.78 25.26
N PHE A 125 6.80 -6.57 26.34
CA PHE A 125 6.59 -6.13 27.73
C PHE A 125 7.59 -5.07 28.24
N GLN A 126 8.69 -4.84 27.52
CA GLN A 126 9.66 -3.78 27.75
C GLN A 126 9.08 -2.38 27.50
N SER A 127 8.06 -2.27 26.65
CA SER A 127 7.39 -1.00 26.38
C SER A 127 6.28 -0.75 27.40
N SER A 128 6.25 0.46 27.96
CA SER A 128 5.24 0.88 28.96
C SER A 128 3.80 0.81 28.41
N TRP A 129 3.64 0.95 27.10
CA TRP A 129 2.34 0.85 26.42
C TRP A 129 1.93 -0.58 26.05
N TYR A 130 2.77 -1.60 26.26
CA TYR A 130 2.48 -2.99 25.92
C TYR A 130 1.15 -3.52 26.47
N PRO A 131 0.74 -3.22 27.73
CA PRO A 131 -0.56 -3.65 28.26
C PRO A 131 -1.77 -3.18 27.45
N TYR A 132 -1.61 -2.13 26.64
CA TYR A 132 -2.65 -1.55 25.80
C TYR A 132 -2.51 -1.92 24.32
N TYR A 133 -1.49 -2.70 23.95
CA TYR A 133 -1.19 -3.00 22.55
C TYR A 133 -2.28 -3.84 21.86
N SER A 134 -3.14 -4.52 22.63
CA SER A 134 -4.34 -5.18 22.11
C SER A 134 -5.28 -4.22 21.38
N LEU A 135 -5.30 -2.92 21.72
CA LEU A 135 -6.09 -1.91 20.98
C LEU A 135 -5.68 -1.83 19.50
N VAL A 136 -4.38 -2.02 19.20
CA VAL A 136 -3.85 -2.02 17.84
C VAL A 136 -4.07 -3.39 17.20
N GLU A 137 -3.74 -4.47 17.90
CA GLU A 137 -3.76 -5.81 17.31
C GLU A 137 -5.18 -6.36 17.14
N ASP A 138 -6.12 -6.07 18.03
CA ASP A 138 -7.54 -6.44 17.86
C ASP A 138 -8.16 -5.67 16.68
N TYR A 139 -7.80 -4.39 16.51
CA TYR A 139 -8.20 -3.59 15.35
C TYR A 139 -7.81 -4.28 14.04
N PHE A 140 -6.54 -4.69 13.93
CA PHE A 140 -6.04 -5.37 12.74
C PHE A 140 -6.55 -6.81 12.59
N ALA A 141 -6.86 -7.50 13.69
CA ALA A 141 -7.49 -8.82 13.65
C ALA A 141 -8.90 -8.74 13.05
N HIS A 142 -9.73 -7.77 13.49
CA HIS A 142 -11.06 -7.54 12.91
C HIS A 142 -10.98 -7.15 11.44
N GLN A 143 -10.07 -6.23 11.10
CA GLN A 143 -9.82 -5.82 9.72
C GLN A 143 -9.39 -7.02 8.85
N ALA A 144 -8.39 -7.78 9.27
CA ALA A 144 -7.88 -8.93 8.52
C ALA A 144 -8.96 -10.01 8.32
N ALA A 145 -9.78 -10.28 9.33
CA ALA A 145 -10.89 -11.23 9.22
C ALA A 145 -11.89 -10.82 8.13
N ALA A 146 -12.25 -9.54 8.06
CA ALA A 146 -13.18 -9.02 7.05
C ALA A 146 -12.55 -8.92 5.63
N LEU A 147 -11.23 -8.75 5.55
CA LEU A 147 -10.49 -8.69 4.28
C LEU A 147 -9.98 -10.05 3.79
N HIS A 148 -10.10 -11.11 4.58
CA HIS A 148 -9.50 -12.41 4.27
C HIS A 148 -10.10 -13.05 3.00
N LEU A 149 -11.42 -12.98 2.85
CA LEU A 149 -12.16 -13.64 1.77
C LEU A 149 -12.24 -12.78 0.50
N GLY A 150 -12.54 -13.44 -0.62
CA GLY A 150 -12.74 -12.82 -1.92
C GLY A 150 -11.45 -12.59 -2.70
N GLU A 151 -11.61 -12.36 -4.00
CA GLU A 151 -10.54 -12.01 -4.95
C GLU A 151 -10.40 -10.49 -5.05
N GLU A 152 -9.18 -9.99 -5.21
CA GLU A 152 -8.94 -8.55 -5.41
C GLU A 152 -9.38 -8.10 -6.81
N ILE A 153 -10.04 -6.95 -6.90
CA ILE A 153 -10.54 -6.43 -8.17
C ILE A 153 -9.72 -5.24 -8.64
N ARG A 154 -8.88 -5.48 -9.65
CA ARG A 154 -8.11 -4.46 -10.38
C ARG A 154 -8.24 -4.68 -11.88
N ASP A 155 -8.88 -3.74 -12.57
CA ASP A 155 -9.14 -3.87 -14.01
C ASP A 155 -7.99 -3.36 -14.90
N ILE A 156 -6.95 -2.76 -14.30
CA ILE A 156 -5.84 -2.13 -15.01
C ILE A 156 -4.55 -2.91 -14.73
N LEU A 157 -3.82 -3.26 -15.79
CA LEU A 157 -2.43 -3.70 -15.71
C LEU A 157 -1.52 -2.57 -16.20
N VAL A 158 -0.50 -2.21 -15.43
CA VAL A 158 0.59 -1.33 -15.86
C VAL A 158 1.81 -2.20 -16.17
N VAL A 159 2.33 -2.18 -17.40
CA VAL A 159 3.58 -2.90 -17.69
C VAL A 159 4.73 -2.21 -16.97
N HIS A 160 5.47 -2.95 -16.14
CA HIS A 160 6.57 -2.39 -15.37
C HIS A 160 7.85 -2.28 -16.23
N PRO A 161 8.42 -1.09 -16.46
CA PRO A 161 9.45 -0.90 -17.48
C PRO A 161 10.88 -1.20 -16.99
N ILE A 162 11.05 -2.10 -16.02
CA ILE A 162 12.35 -2.40 -15.37
C ILE A 162 13.43 -2.84 -16.38
N GLU A 163 13.06 -3.56 -17.44
CA GLU A 163 14.03 -3.99 -18.46
C GLU A 163 14.63 -2.79 -19.23
N SER A 164 13.90 -1.66 -19.30
CA SER A 164 14.45 -0.42 -19.84
C SER A 164 15.54 0.18 -18.97
N ALA A 165 15.56 -0.11 -17.66
CA ALA A 165 16.60 0.34 -16.76
C ALA A 165 17.89 -0.49 -16.90
N TRP A 166 17.81 -1.78 -17.29
CA TRP A 166 18.99 -2.66 -17.39
C TRP A 166 20.00 -2.22 -18.46
N GLY A 167 19.53 -1.57 -19.53
CA GLY A 167 20.40 -1.04 -20.58
C GLY A 167 21.19 0.22 -20.18
N ALA A 168 20.92 0.80 -19.01
CA ALA A 168 21.59 2.00 -18.54
C ALA A 168 22.96 1.70 -17.87
N LYS A 169 23.87 2.67 -17.83
CA LYS A 169 25.24 2.52 -17.26
C LYS A 169 25.22 2.28 -15.75
N ALA A 170 26.10 1.44 -15.19
CA ALA A 170 26.13 1.12 -13.75
C ALA A 170 26.17 2.36 -12.82
N GLN A 171 26.85 3.43 -13.24
CA GLN A 171 26.77 4.76 -12.63
C GLN A 171 25.98 5.69 -13.54
N ILE A 172 24.76 6.00 -13.12
CA ILE A 172 23.90 7.00 -13.75
C ILE A 172 23.96 8.26 -12.86
N PRO A 173 24.20 9.46 -13.40
CA PRO A 173 24.05 10.70 -12.65
C PRO A 173 22.64 10.81 -12.04
N ASP A 174 22.50 11.40 -10.85
CA ASP A 174 21.20 11.45 -10.16
C ASP A 174 20.08 12.09 -10.97
N ALA A 175 20.41 13.09 -11.80
CA ALA A 175 19.47 13.70 -12.73
C ALA A 175 18.90 12.69 -13.75
N GLU A 176 19.71 11.74 -14.21
CA GLU A 176 19.30 10.71 -15.15
C GLU A 176 18.57 9.56 -14.42
N LYS A 177 18.93 9.21 -13.18
CA LYS A 177 18.10 8.31 -12.33
C LYS A 177 16.68 8.86 -12.14
N LYS A 178 16.57 10.15 -11.79
CA LYS A 178 15.28 10.84 -11.66
C LYS A 178 14.47 10.79 -12.95
N ALA A 179 15.12 10.89 -14.11
CA ALA A 179 14.44 10.78 -15.40
C ALA A 179 13.94 9.35 -15.72
N PHE A 180 14.50 8.32 -15.10
CA PHE A 180 14.03 6.93 -15.20
C PHE A 180 12.90 6.62 -14.21
N ASP A 181 13.06 7.01 -12.95
CA ASP A 181 12.10 6.66 -11.90
C ASP A 181 10.83 7.54 -11.94
N ALA A 182 10.98 8.86 -12.16
CA ALA A 182 9.86 9.81 -12.11
C ALA A 182 8.71 9.44 -13.05
N PRO A 183 8.92 9.03 -14.32
CA PRO A 183 7.80 8.65 -15.19
C PRO A 183 6.92 7.51 -14.65
N VAL A 184 7.50 6.54 -13.93
CA VAL A 184 6.74 5.43 -13.32
C VAL A 184 6.02 5.91 -12.07
N ILE A 185 6.71 6.68 -11.23
CA ILE A 185 6.16 7.31 -10.02
C ILE A 185 4.99 8.24 -10.36
N ASP A 186 5.16 9.14 -11.34
CA ASP A 186 4.15 10.09 -11.79
C ASP A 186 2.92 9.36 -12.36
N LEU A 187 3.14 8.31 -13.15
CA LEU A 187 2.06 7.47 -13.66
C LEU A 187 1.27 6.81 -12.50
N ARG A 188 1.97 6.20 -11.55
CA ARG A 188 1.39 5.57 -10.37
C ARG A 188 0.60 6.58 -9.55
N ASN A 189 1.17 7.77 -9.28
CA ASN A 189 0.52 8.84 -8.53
C ASN A 189 -0.78 9.28 -9.23
N VAL A 190 -0.76 9.49 -10.54
CA VAL A 190 -1.94 9.90 -11.32
C VAL A 190 -3.06 8.85 -11.27
N LEU A 191 -2.72 7.56 -11.40
CA LEU A 191 -3.70 6.48 -11.33
C LEU A 191 -4.31 6.36 -9.94
N MET A 192 -3.47 6.32 -8.89
CA MET A 192 -3.89 6.24 -7.49
C MET A 192 -4.77 7.44 -7.09
N ALA A 193 -4.32 8.66 -7.39
CA ALA A 193 -5.06 9.91 -7.14
C ALA A 193 -6.42 9.96 -7.85
N SER A 194 -6.59 9.16 -8.91
CA SER A 194 -7.82 9.08 -9.70
C SER A 194 -8.68 7.85 -9.36
N HIS A 195 -8.35 7.13 -8.28
CA HIS A 195 -9.00 5.88 -7.85
C HIS A 195 -9.02 4.78 -8.93
N LEU A 196 -7.95 4.73 -9.73
CA LEU A 196 -7.73 3.72 -10.75
C LEU A 196 -6.70 2.71 -10.21
N ASP A 197 -7.16 1.76 -9.40
CA ASP A 197 -6.28 0.72 -8.86
C ASP A 197 -5.82 -0.23 -9.98
N PHE A 198 -4.59 -0.72 -9.86
CA PHE A 198 -3.89 -1.44 -10.91
C PHE A 198 -2.91 -2.47 -10.35
N ASP A 199 -2.52 -3.44 -11.16
CA ASP A 199 -1.35 -4.28 -10.89
C ASP A 199 -0.23 -3.95 -11.87
N TYR A 200 1.02 -4.14 -11.44
CA TYR A 200 2.18 -4.20 -12.32
C TYR A 200 2.28 -5.54 -13.04
N GLY A 201 2.73 -5.52 -14.28
CA GLY A 201 3.10 -6.71 -15.06
C GLY A 201 4.59 -6.71 -15.41
N ASP A 202 5.34 -7.69 -14.88
CA ASP A 202 6.71 -7.97 -15.32
C ASP A 202 6.69 -8.67 -16.68
N GLU A 203 7.52 -8.24 -17.64
CA GLU A 203 7.48 -8.79 -18.99
C GLU A 203 7.85 -10.29 -19.07
N ASP A 204 8.60 -10.82 -18.11
CA ASP A 204 8.88 -12.25 -18.02
C ASP A 204 7.67 -13.03 -17.49
N HIS A 205 6.99 -12.51 -16.47
CA HIS A 205 5.71 -13.07 -16.00
C HIS A 205 4.64 -13.00 -17.08
N LEU A 206 4.55 -11.90 -17.82
CA LEU A 206 3.62 -11.77 -18.94
C LEU A 206 3.89 -12.83 -20.03
N ALA A 207 5.16 -13.08 -20.37
CA ALA A 207 5.50 -14.08 -21.37
C ALA A 207 5.12 -15.52 -20.95
N ARG A 208 5.20 -15.84 -19.65
CA ARG A 208 4.98 -17.19 -19.12
C ARG A 208 3.54 -17.46 -18.67
N PHE A 209 2.89 -16.46 -18.09
CA PHE A 209 1.62 -16.63 -17.37
C PHE A 209 0.44 -15.88 -18.01
N ALA A 210 0.70 -14.97 -18.97
CA ALA A 210 -0.36 -14.19 -19.55
C ALA A 210 -0.99 -14.84 -20.79
N LYS A 211 -2.29 -14.62 -20.94
CA LYS A 211 -3.07 -14.99 -22.12
C LYS A 211 -4.23 -14.03 -22.34
N VAL A 212 -4.69 -13.92 -23.57
CA VAL A 212 -5.92 -13.17 -23.91
C VAL A 212 -7.10 -14.12 -23.87
N THR A 213 -8.18 -13.73 -23.18
CA THR A 213 -9.43 -14.48 -23.16
C THR A 213 -10.61 -13.57 -23.47
N GLY A 214 -11.72 -14.14 -23.95
CA GLY A 214 -12.89 -13.37 -24.39
C GLY A 214 -12.69 -12.60 -25.70
N LYS A 215 -13.74 -11.90 -26.14
CA LYS A 215 -13.75 -11.04 -27.34
C LYS A 215 -14.66 -9.82 -27.12
N GLY A 216 -14.46 -8.77 -27.91
CA GLY A 216 -15.22 -7.52 -27.85
C GLY A 216 -15.11 -6.86 -26.47
N THR A 217 -16.24 -6.48 -25.88
CA THR A 217 -16.31 -5.85 -24.55
C THR A 217 -15.99 -6.81 -23.40
N ALA A 218 -15.95 -8.12 -23.67
CA ALA A 218 -15.58 -9.16 -22.72
C ALA A 218 -14.11 -9.60 -22.84
N ALA A 219 -13.34 -9.01 -23.76
CA ALA A 219 -11.91 -9.30 -23.87
C ALA A 219 -11.16 -8.86 -22.61
N VAL A 220 -10.35 -9.77 -22.06
CA VAL A 220 -9.48 -9.51 -20.91
C VAL A 220 -8.10 -10.10 -21.15
N LEU A 221 -7.08 -9.42 -20.66
CA LEU A 221 -5.73 -9.96 -20.51
C LEU A 221 -5.66 -10.63 -19.14
N GLN A 222 -5.47 -11.94 -19.10
CA GLN A 222 -5.37 -12.72 -17.87
C GLN A 222 -3.89 -13.00 -17.59
N VAL A 223 -3.41 -12.76 -16.37
CA VAL A 223 -2.06 -13.15 -15.91
C VAL A 223 -2.23 -14.04 -14.69
N GLY A 224 -1.93 -15.33 -14.83
CA GLY A 224 -2.27 -16.32 -13.81
C GLY A 224 -3.78 -16.29 -13.50
N VAL A 225 -4.18 -15.93 -12.26
CA VAL A 225 -5.61 -15.81 -11.88
C VAL A 225 -6.19 -14.41 -12.14
N ALA A 226 -5.36 -13.37 -12.16
CA ALA A 226 -5.79 -11.99 -12.29
C ALA A 226 -6.25 -11.65 -13.72
N LYS A 227 -7.25 -10.77 -13.85
CA LYS A 227 -7.88 -10.40 -15.14
C LYS A 227 -7.96 -8.89 -15.31
N TYR A 228 -7.45 -8.40 -16.43
CA TYR A 228 -7.34 -6.97 -16.73
C TYR A 228 -8.12 -6.59 -17.98
N ARG A 229 -8.84 -5.47 -17.91
CA ARG A 229 -9.65 -4.90 -19.00
C ARG A 229 -8.92 -3.80 -19.76
N VAL A 230 -7.89 -3.22 -19.14
CA VAL A 230 -7.05 -2.16 -19.68
C VAL A 230 -5.59 -2.50 -19.41
N VAL A 231 -4.72 -2.30 -20.41
CA VAL A 231 -3.27 -2.30 -20.22
C VAL A 231 -2.73 -0.90 -20.47
N VAL A 232 -1.92 -0.41 -19.54
CA VAL A 232 -1.23 0.89 -19.63
C VAL A 232 0.27 0.64 -19.77
N LEU A 233 0.87 1.30 -20.76
CA LEU A 233 2.31 1.28 -21.02
C LEU A 233 2.90 2.62 -20.56
N PRO A 234 3.79 2.63 -19.55
CA PRO A 234 4.55 3.81 -19.19
C PRO A 234 5.55 4.17 -20.29
N LYS A 235 6.26 5.29 -20.08
CA LYS A 235 7.46 5.61 -20.84
C LYS A 235 8.49 4.48 -20.69
N MET A 236 8.82 3.82 -21.80
CA MET A 236 9.77 2.72 -21.82
C MET A 236 10.70 2.81 -23.04
N LEU A 237 11.94 2.33 -22.88
CA LEU A 237 12.95 2.32 -23.94
C LEU A 237 12.83 1.08 -24.83
N THR A 238 12.65 -0.07 -24.20
CA THR A 238 12.51 -1.38 -24.83
C THR A 238 11.22 -2.05 -24.40
N ILE A 239 10.72 -2.97 -25.23
CA ILE A 239 9.64 -3.90 -24.92
C ILE A 239 10.03 -5.28 -25.46
N ARG A 240 9.66 -6.37 -24.79
CA ARG A 240 9.87 -7.73 -25.32
C ARG A 240 8.96 -8.00 -26.51
N GLY A 241 9.45 -8.78 -27.47
CA GLY A 241 8.66 -9.25 -28.60
C GLY A 241 7.43 -10.06 -28.17
N THR A 242 7.56 -10.84 -27.10
CA THR A 242 6.46 -11.60 -26.48
C THR A 242 5.38 -10.67 -25.92
N THR A 243 5.77 -9.64 -25.17
CA THR A 243 4.85 -8.63 -24.61
C THR A 243 4.16 -7.87 -25.74
N LEU A 244 4.91 -7.38 -26.73
CA LEU A 244 4.34 -6.64 -27.85
C LEU A 244 3.27 -7.48 -28.59
N LYS A 245 3.57 -8.75 -28.87
CA LYS A 245 2.63 -9.66 -29.53
C LYS A 245 1.37 -9.90 -28.70
N LEU A 246 1.52 -10.10 -27.40
CA LEU A 246 0.41 -10.27 -26.46
C LEU A 246 -0.52 -9.05 -26.47
N LEU A 247 0.03 -7.84 -26.47
CA LEU A 247 -0.73 -6.59 -26.49
C LEU A 247 -1.45 -6.37 -27.82
N GLU A 248 -0.82 -6.71 -28.94
CA GLU A 248 -1.48 -6.69 -30.25
C GLU A 248 -2.68 -7.65 -30.28
N ASP A 249 -2.54 -8.86 -29.72
CA ASP A 249 -3.62 -9.83 -29.65
C ASP A 249 -4.74 -9.37 -28.72
N PHE A 250 -4.40 -8.74 -27.59
CA PHE A 250 -5.37 -8.18 -26.67
C PHE A 250 -6.18 -7.04 -27.32
N ALA A 251 -5.50 -6.13 -28.02
CA ALA A 251 -6.13 -5.04 -28.75
C ALA A 251 -7.05 -5.59 -29.88
N LYS A 252 -6.57 -6.57 -30.66
CA LYS A 252 -7.37 -7.24 -31.71
C LYS A 252 -8.60 -7.96 -31.14
N ALA A 253 -8.51 -8.50 -29.93
CA ALA A 253 -9.64 -9.12 -29.26
C ALA A 253 -10.69 -8.11 -28.77
N GLY A 254 -10.37 -6.81 -28.72
CA GLY A 254 -11.26 -5.74 -28.24
C GLY A 254 -10.86 -5.15 -26.88
N GLY A 255 -9.71 -5.56 -26.35
CA GLY A 255 -9.07 -4.99 -25.16
C GLY A 255 -8.61 -3.54 -25.38
N GLN A 256 -8.45 -2.80 -24.29
CA GLN A 256 -7.96 -1.42 -24.35
C GLN A 256 -6.47 -1.39 -23.98
N VAL A 257 -5.62 -0.98 -24.91
CA VAL A 257 -4.19 -0.73 -24.67
C VAL A 257 -3.93 0.76 -24.82
N VAL A 258 -3.32 1.36 -23.80
CA VAL A 258 -3.00 2.78 -23.73
C VAL A 258 -1.50 2.94 -23.49
N TYR A 259 -0.84 3.86 -24.18
CA TYR A 259 0.54 4.21 -23.88
C TYR A 259 0.68 5.70 -23.54
N VAL A 260 1.59 6.00 -22.62
CA VAL A 260 1.81 7.36 -22.11
C VAL A 260 3.03 7.96 -22.80
N GLU A 261 2.78 9.01 -23.58
CA GLU A 261 3.77 9.90 -24.21
C GLU A 261 4.71 9.28 -25.27
N GLN A 262 5.51 8.27 -24.90
CA GLN A 262 6.61 7.73 -25.72
C GLN A 262 6.37 6.28 -26.15
N ILE A 263 6.76 5.97 -27.38
CA ILE A 263 6.83 4.60 -27.92
C ILE A 263 8.26 4.07 -27.74
N PRO A 264 8.45 2.81 -27.30
CA PRO A 264 9.78 2.20 -27.23
C PRO A 264 10.49 2.19 -28.59
N GLY A 265 11.77 2.56 -28.58
CA GLY A 265 12.64 2.56 -29.77
C GLY A 265 13.34 1.22 -30.01
N TYR A 266 13.24 0.31 -29.04
CA TYR A 266 13.91 -0.98 -29.02
C TYR A 266 12.88 -2.10 -28.84
N LEU A 267 13.17 -3.25 -29.46
CA LEU A 267 12.45 -4.52 -29.30
C LEU A 267 13.49 -5.55 -28.85
N ASP A 268 13.26 -6.21 -27.72
CA ASP A 268 14.23 -7.16 -27.15
C ASP A 268 15.64 -6.53 -26.98
N ALA A 269 15.69 -5.26 -26.57
CA ALA A 269 16.88 -4.42 -26.46
C ALA A 269 17.63 -4.11 -27.78
N GLU A 270 17.08 -4.49 -28.93
CA GLU A 270 17.62 -4.17 -30.25
C GLU A 270 16.83 -3.06 -30.94
N LYS A 271 17.52 -2.14 -31.62
CA LYS A 271 16.87 -1.00 -32.28
C LYS A 271 15.90 -1.51 -33.35
N SER A 272 14.63 -1.11 -33.26
CA SER A 272 13.58 -1.71 -34.08
C SER A 272 12.47 -0.72 -34.38
N ALA A 273 11.96 -0.74 -35.62
CA ALA A 273 10.78 0.01 -36.02
C ALA A 273 9.47 -0.75 -35.78
N LYS A 274 9.52 -2.01 -35.32
CA LYS A 274 8.33 -2.84 -35.09
C LYS A 274 7.39 -2.25 -34.01
N PRO A 275 7.88 -1.78 -32.83
CA PRO A 275 7.00 -1.16 -31.83
C PRO A 275 6.21 0.02 -32.39
N ALA A 276 6.86 0.89 -33.18
CA ALA A 276 6.21 2.04 -33.80
C ALA A 276 5.03 1.67 -34.73
N LYS A 277 5.06 0.51 -35.38
CA LYS A 277 3.95 0.01 -36.20
C LYS A 277 2.82 -0.53 -35.32
N ALA A 278 3.14 -1.38 -34.35
CA ALA A 278 2.16 -2.00 -33.45
C ALA A 278 1.40 -0.96 -32.61
N PHE A 279 2.09 0.07 -32.10
CA PHE A 279 1.50 1.12 -31.27
C PHE A 279 0.50 2.01 -32.01
N GLN A 280 0.42 1.97 -33.35
CA GLN A 280 -0.63 2.65 -34.11
C GLN A 280 -2.04 2.09 -33.79
N ALA A 281 -2.12 0.85 -33.32
CA ALA A 281 -3.37 0.23 -32.88
C ALA A 281 -3.74 0.57 -31.42
N PHE A 282 -2.87 1.26 -30.69
CA PHE A 282 -3.05 1.58 -29.27
C PHE A 282 -3.43 3.05 -29.09
N ALA A 283 -4.13 3.36 -27.99
CA ALA A 283 -4.51 4.74 -27.70
C ALA A 283 -3.34 5.49 -27.04
N LYS A 284 -3.04 6.69 -27.54
CA LYS A 284 -2.07 7.59 -26.91
C LYS A 284 -2.73 8.40 -25.79
N ALA A 285 -2.04 8.54 -24.66
CA ALA A 285 -2.41 9.46 -23.59
C ALA A 285 -1.21 10.32 -23.13
N THR A 286 -1.53 11.39 -22.42
CA THR A 286 -0.63 12.11 -21.51
C THR A 286 -1.02 11.74 -20.08
N LEU A 287 -0.18 12.05 -19.09
CA LEU A 287 -0.53 11.86 -17.67
C LEU A 287 -1.87 12.54 -17.32
N GLU A 288 -2.11 13.74 -17.82
CA GLU A 288 -3.36 14.48 -17.59
C GLU A 288 -4.60 13.80 -18.20
N THR A 289 -4.47 13.25 -19.42
CA THR A 289 -5.62 12.68 -20.15
C THR A 289 -5.88 11.21 -19.84
N LEU A 290 -4.88 10.51 -19.29
CA LEU A 290 -4.93 9.08 -18.99
C LEU A 290 -6.12 8.69 -18.09
N PRO A 291 -6.36 9.34 -16.93
CA PRO A 291 -7.45 8.93 -16.05
C PRO A 291 -8.81 8.89 -16.74
N LYS A 292 -9.11 9.93 -17.53
CA LYS A 292 -10.36 10.04 -18.29
C LYS A 292 -10.47 8.93 -19.34
N LEU A 293 -9.36 8.60 -20.01
CA LEU A 293 -9.33 7.61 -21.08
C LEU A 293 -9.57 6.18 -20.57
N VAL A 294 -9.04 5.83 -19.40
CA VAL A 294 -9.12 4.47 -18.85
C VAL A 294 -10.29 4.27 -17.88
N ALA A 295 -10.85 5.33 -17.29
CA ALA A 295 -11.89 5.23 -16.27
C ALA A 295 -13.14 4.44 -16.70
N GLY A 296 -13.52 4.50 -17.98
CA GLY A 296 -14.69 3.79 -18.49
C GLY A 296 -14.63 2.27 -18.31
N ARG A 297 -13.42 1.68 -18.36
CA ARG A 297 -13.19 0.23 -18.19
C ARG A 297 -12.41 -0.11 -16.93
N GLY A 298 -11.65 0.84 -16.38
CA GLY A 298 -10.71 0.62 -15.28
C GLY A 298 -11.16 1.14 -13.92
N ARG A 299 -12.20 1.98 -13.82
CA ARG A 299 -12.65 2.53 -12.53
C ARG A 299 -13.81 1.72 -11.95
N ARG A 300 -13.59 1.17 -10.74
CA ARG A 300 -14.63 0.54 -9.91
C ARG A 300 -15.13 1.43 -8.80
N VAL A 301 -14.23 2.19 -8.18
CA VAL A 301 -14.56 3.10 -7.07
C VAL A 301 -14.19 4.53 -7.46
N SER A 302 -15.02 5.48 -7.04
CA SER A 302 -14.76 6.92 -7.14
C SER A 302 -15.03 7.54 -5.79
N ILE A 303 -14.13 8.39 -5.31
CA ILE A 303 -14.19 8.97 -3.98
C ILE A 303 -14.00 10.48 -4.12
N THR A 304 -15.10 11.20 -3.95
CA THR A 304 -15.17 12.64 -4.25
C THR A 304 -15.77 13.40 -3.09
N ALA A 305 -15.50 14.70 -3.01
CA ALA A 305 -16.22 15.61 -2.13
C ALA A 305 -16.88 16.71 -2.94
N ARG A 306 -17.95 17.31 -2.39
CA ARG A 306 -18.69 18.38 -3.07
C ARG A 306 -17.75 19.53 -3.46
N GLY A 307 -17.76 19.91 -4.74
CA GLY A 307 -16.92 20.99 -5.27
C GLY A 307 -15.44 20.62 -5.43
N LYS A 308 -15.07 19.36 -5.15
CA LYS A 308 -13.74 18.80 -5.38
C LYS A 308 -13.84 17.66 -6.41
N GLY A 309 -12.71 17.32 -7.01
CA GLY A 309 -12.58 16.11 -7.83
C GLY A 309 -12.43 14.86 -6.97
N GLU A 310 -11.76 13.86 -7.52
CA GLU A 310 -11.26 12.72 -6.76
C GLU A 310 -10.34 13.22 -5.63
N LEU A 311 -10.43 12.61 -4.45
CA LEU A 311 -9.61 12.92 -3.28
C LEU A 311 -8.33 12.07 -3.26
N PRO A 312 -7.16 12.60 -3.61
CA PRO A 312 -5.94 11.82 -3.77
C PRO A 312 -5.36 11.25 -2.46
N GLU A 313 -5.81 11.75 -1.31
CA GLU A 313 -5.40 11.27 0.02
C GLU A 313 -6.20 10.04 0.49
N LEU A 314 -7.24 9.65 -0.26
CA LEU A 314 -8.08 8.49 0.06
C LEU A 314 -7.74 7.32 -0.86
N PHE A 315 -7.21 6.23 -0.30
CA PHE A 315 -6.95 5.00 -1.03
C PHE A 315 -8.08 4.00 -0.80
N TYR A 316 -8.23 3.02 -1.71
CA TYR A 316 -9.17 1.93 -1.51
C TYR A 316 -8.59 0.58 -1.94
N MET A 317 -9.13 -0.47 -1.34
CA MET A 317 -9.03 -1.84 -1.81
C MET A 317 -10.43 -2.40 -2.00
N LEU A 318 -10.66 -3.07 -3.13
CA LEU A 318 -11.92 -3.73 -3.44
C LEU A 318 -11.68 -5.24 -3.61
N LYS A 319 -12.46 -6.05 -2.88
CA LYS A 319 -12.51 -7.50 -3.04
C LYS A 319 -13.91 -7.96 -3.39
N GLN A 320 -14.01 -9.05 -4.12
CA GLN A 320 -15.27 -9.65 -4.55
C GLN A 320 -15.28 -11.15 -4.23
N GLY A 321 -16.35 -11.62 -3.59
CA GLY A 321 -16.69 -13.02 -3.45
C GLY A 321 -17.86 -13.42 -4.35
N GLU A 322 -18.46 -14.58 -4.09
CA GLU A 322 -19.59 -15.08 -4.87
C GLU A 322 -20.84 -14.20 -4.71
N ASP A 323 -21.13 -13.76 -3.49
CA ASP A 323 -22.35 -13.02 -3.14
C ASP A 323 -22.10 -11.78 -2.26
N PHE A 324 -20.84 -11.35 -2.18
CA PHE A 324 -20.43 -10.15 -1.45
C PHE A 324 -19.30 -9.39 -2.16
N GLU A 325 -19.19 -8.10 -1.84
CA GLU A 325 -18.05 -7.25 -2.14
C GLU A 325 -17.57 -6.58 -0.84
N THR A 326 -16.27 -6.52 -0.63
CA THR A 326 -15.66 -5.83 0.50
C THR A 326 -14.91 -4.61 -0.02
N LEU A 327 -15.26 -3.42 0.47
CA LEU A 327 -14.64 -2.15 0.11
C LEU A 327 -13.99 -1.55 1.35
N PHE A 328 -12.66 -1.46 1.34
CA PHE A 328 -11.88 -0.80 2.37
C PHE A 328 -11.36 0.53 1.85
N VAL A 329 -11.63 1.62 2.57
CA VAL A 329 -11.21 2.98 2.19
C VAL A 329 -10.41 3.60 3.33
N VAL A 330 -9.24 4.12 3.03
CA VAL A 330 -8.28 4.64 4.01
C VAL A 330 -7.95 6.09 3.69
N ASN A 331 -8.04 6.96 4.68
CA ASN A 331 -7.45 8.30 4.61
C ASN A 331 -5.99 8.24 5.04
N THR A 332 -5.05 8.34 4.09
CA THR A 332 -3.61 8.38 4.41
C THR A 332 -3.20 9.74 4.99
N SER A 333 -4.12 10.71 4.96
CA SER A 333 -4.01 12.07 5.51
C SER A 333 -2.92 12.94 4.88
N MET A 334 -2.36 12.49 3.76
CA MET A 334 -1.39 13.22 2.97
C MET A 334 -1.58 12.92 1.50
N LYS A 335 -1.13 13.84 0.66
CA LYS A 335 -1.00 13.58 -0.75
C LYS A 335 0.28 12.80 -1.02
N HIS A 336 0.16 11.80 -1.87
CA HIS A 336 1.30 11.03 -2.37
C HIS A 336 1.88 11.74 -3.61
N GLU A 337 2.28 13.00 -3.43
CA GLU A 337 2.86 13.87 -4.46
C GLU A 337 4.37 13.98 -4.20
N GLY A 338 5.20 13.34 -5.03
CA GLY A 338 6.65 13.35 -4.84
C GLY A 338 7.37 12.27 -5.63
N ASN A 339 8.65 12.51 -5.91
CA ASN A 339 9.54 11.58 -6.63
C ASN A 339 10.53 10.88 -5.71
N ASN A 340 10.60 11.25 -4.43
CA ASN A 340 11.43 10.59 -3.43
C ASN A 340 10.50 9.90 -2.42
N PRO A 341 10.47 8.56 -2.37
CA PRO A 341 9.66 7.85 -1.38
C PRO A 341 10.11 8.15 0.06
N ASN A 342 11.35 8.63 0.28
CA ASN A 342 11.93 8.88 1.60
C ASN A 342 11.60 10.27 2.20
N GLU A 343 10.77 11.06 1.52
CA GLU A 343 10.49 12.45 1.90
C GLU A 343 9.00 12.70 2.14
N CYS A 344 8.30 11.76 2.79
CA CYS A 344 6.92 12.00 3.19
C CYS A 344 6.84 12.67 4.58
N PRO A 345 5.82 13.51 4.83
CA PRO A 345 5.66 14.17 6.13
C PRO A 345 5.45 13.13 7.24
N ARG A 346 6.09 13.37 8.39
CA ARG A 346 5.78 12.67 9.66
C ARG A 346 4.29 12.75 9.96
N LEU A 347 3.76 11.80 10.74
CA LEU A 347 2.33 11.72 11.08
C LEU A 347 1.76 13.04 11.60
N ALA A 348 2.50 13.77 12.44
CA ALA A 348 2.07 15.06 12.97
C ALA A 348 1.85 16.15 11.89
N GLY A 349 2.51 16.03 10.74
CA GLY A 349 2.34 16.92 9.58
C GLY A 349 1.20 16.51 8.65
N ARG A 350 0.60 15.33 8.84
CA ARG A 350 -0.50 14.81 8.03
C ARG A 350 -1.82 15.25 8.63
N THR A 351 -2.57 16.07 7.90
CA THR A 351 -3.72 16.81 8.44
C THR A 351 -4.96 16.75 7.55
N ALA A 352 -4.90 16.05 6.43
CA ALA A 352 -6.04 15.97 5.52
C ALA A 352 -7.18 15.19 6.18
N ALA A 353 -8.36 15.83 6.21
CA ALA A 353 -9.61 15.29 6.70
C ALA A 353 -10.77 15.86 5.88
N TYR A 354 -11.83 15.08 5.73
CA TYR A 354 -12.93 15.36 4.82
C TYR A 354 -14.27 15.09 5.46
N LYS A 355 -15.20 16.02 5.35
CA LYS A 355 -16.61 15.81 5.71
C LYS A 355 -17.42 15.62 4.44
N GLN A 356 -18.47 14.80 4.49
CA GLN A 356 -19.41 14.60 3.38
C GLN A 356 -18.73 14.13 2.08
N VAL A 357 -17.94 13.06 2.19
CA VAL A 357 -17.31 12.36 1.07
C VAL A 357 -18.33 11.39 0.46
N ALA A 358 -18.44 11.41 -0.86
CA ALA A 358 -19.22 10.47 -1.65
C ALA A 358 -18.30 9.36 -2.18
N VAL A 359 -18.44 8.16 -1.62
CA VAL A 359 -17.81 6.92 -2.08
C VAL A 359 -18.79 6.22 -3.01
N THR A 360 -18.46 6.12 -4.29
CA THR A 360 -19.30 5.48 -5.31
C THR A 360 -18.65 4.19 -5.79
N LEU A 361 -19.31 3.06 -5.56
CA LEU A 361 -18.88 1.73 -5.99
C LEU A 361 -19.74 1.25 -7.17
N LYS A 362 -19.09 0.94 -8.30
CA LYS A 362 -19.69 0.20 -9.41
C LYS A 362 -19.67 -1.30 -9.08
N SER A 363 -20.80 -1.77 -8.56
CA SER A 363 -20.96 -3.12 -8.00
C SER A 363 -21.49 -4.11 -9.03
N GLY A 364 -21.10 -5.38 -8.87
CA GLY A 364 -21.77 -6.51 -9.53
C GLY A 364 -23.11 -6.90 -8.88
N LEU A 365 -23.38 -6.39 -7.67
CA LEU A 365 -24.60 -6.64 -6.90
C LEU A 365 -25.71 -5.65 -7.24
N ASP A 366 -26.95 -6.08 -7.04
CA ASP A 366 -28.16 -5.29 -7.31
C ASP A 366 -28.70 -4.62 -6.03
N ALA A 367 -29.79 -3.85 -6.18
CA ALA A 367 -30.40 -3.07 -5.10
C ALA A 367 -30.88 -3.90 -3.88
N SER A 368 -30.97 -5.23 -4.00
CA SER A 368 -31.33 -6.11 -2.88
C SER A 368 -30.18 -6.34 -1.89
N ALA A 369 -28.94 -6.05 -2.28
CA ALA A 369 -27.80 -6.18 -1.39
C ALA A 369 -27.81 -5.10 -0.30
N LYS A 370 -27.39 -5.50 0.90
CA LYS A 370 -27.30 -4.68 2.10
C LYS A 370 -25.86 -4.23 2.25
N VAL A 371 -25.67 -3.02 2.77
CA VAL A 371 -24.36 -2.47 3.08
C VAL A 371 -24.17 -2.46 4.57
N TYR A 372 -23.07 -3.05 5.02
CA TYR A 372 -22.63 -3.06 6.40
C TYR A 372 -21.28 -2.38 6.53
N GLU A 373 -21.05 -1.73 7.66
CA GLU A 373 -19.76 -1.18 8.04
C GLU A 373 -19.25 -1.89 9.29
N LEU A 374 -17.99 -2.31 9.28
CA LEU A 374 -17.30 -2.83 10.45
C LEU A 374 -16.67 -1.67 11.20
N ASN A 375 -16.99 -1.52 12.48
CA ASN A 375 -16.12 -0.78 13.39
C ASN A 375 -14.94 -1.68 13.75
N GLN A 376 -13.78 -1.43 13.16
CA GLN A 376 -12.59 -2.27 13.32
C GLN A 376 -12.06 -2.25 14.77
N GLU A 377 -12.25 -1.16 15.52
CA GLU A 377 -11.81 -1.07 16.93
C GLU A 377 -12.61 -1.99 17.86
N THR A 378 -13.90 -2.19 17.58
CA THR A 378 -14.82 -2.93 18.46
C THR A 378 -15.29 -4.27 17.89
N GLY A 379 -15.08 -4.52 16.60
CA GLY A 379 -15.58 -5.69 15.88
C GLY A 379 -17.09 -5.64 15.58
N VAL A 380 -17.77 -4.53 15.93
CA VAL A 380 -19.23 -4.40 15.78
C VAL A 380 -19.59 -4.00 14.35
N TRP A 381 -20.54 -4.75 13.77
CA TRP A 381 -21.13 -4.43 12.47
C TRP A 381 -22.31 -3.48 12.61
N THR A 382 -22.39 -2.50 11.72
CA THR A 382 -23.53 -1.58 11.58
C THR A 382 -24.13 -1.71 10.18
N LYS A 383 -25.44 -1.90 10.08
CA LYS A 383 -26.16 -1.89 8.81
C LYS A 383 -26.46 -0.46 8.38
N LEU A 384 -25.94 -0.05 7.23
CA LEU A 384 -26.10 1.29 6.68
C LEU A 384 -27.36 1.37 5.80
N ASP A 385 -28.33 2.18 6.22
CA ASP A 385 -29.62 2.36 5.53
C ASP A 385 -29.86 3.83 5.12
N LYS A 386 -29.26 4.80 5.82
CA LYS A 386 -29.43 6.24 5.61
C LYS A 386 -28.29 6.84 4.79
N SER A 387 -27.06 6.39 5.02
CA SER A 387 -25.85 6.87 4.32
C SER A 387 -25.66 6.26 2.93
N VAL A 388 -26.47 5.27 2.56
CA VAL A 388 -26.33 4.50 1.33
C VAL A 388 -27.50 4.71 0.38
N LYS A 389 -27.21 4.88 -0.91
CA LYS A 389 -28.20 4.88 -1.99
C LYS A 389 -27.72 4.00 -3.14
N PHE A 390 -28.65 3.24 -3.74
CA PHE A 390 -28.37 2.49 -4.96
C PHE A 390 -29.00 3.19 -6.16
N SER A 391 -28.22 3.48 -7.20
CA SER A 391 -28.74 3.99 -8.46
C SER A 391 -27.84 3.64 -9.64
N ALA A 392 -28.41 3.34 -10.81
CA ALA A 392 -27.68 3.06 -12.04
C ALA A 392 -26.55 2.00 -11.91
N GLY A 393 -26.79 0.93 -11.13
CA GLY A 393 -25.80 -0.14 -10.91
C GLY A 393 -24.65 0.26 -9.96
N LYS A 394 -24.85 1.28 -9.12
CA LYS A 394 -23.84 1.80 -8.21
C LYS A 394 -24.39 1.98 -6.81
N PHE A 395 -23.57 1.66 -5.82
CA PHE A 395 -23.78 2.05 -4.43
C PHE A 395 -23.08 3.39 -4.18
N HIS A 396 -23.81 4.33 -3.60
CA HIS A 396 -23.32 5.65 -3.19
C HIS A 396 -23.37 5.72 -1.68
N ILE A 397 -22.20 5.69 -1.04
CA ILE A 397 -22.02 5.77 0.41
C ILE A 397 -21.54 7.17 0.76
N THR A 398 -22.21 7.83 1.70
CA THR A 398 -21.79 9.13 2.22
C THR A 398 -21.12 8.95 3.59
N ALA A 399 -19.87 9.38 3.71
CA ALA A 399 -19.08 9.25 4.93
C ALA A 399 -18.23 10.49 5.21
N SER A 400 -17.69 10.59 6.42
CA SER A 400 -16.67 11.58 6.79
C SER A 400 -15.39 10.83 7.15
N PHE A 401 -14.25 11.38 6.76
CA PHE A 401 -12.93 10.82 7.00
C PHE A 401 -12.11 11.80 7.86
N ALA A 402 -11.99 11.52 9.16
CA ALA A 402 -11.01 12.18 10.02
C ALA A 402 -9.58 11.77 9.62
N ILE A 403 -8.59 12.44 10.23
CA ILE A 403 -7.17 12.12 10.06
C ILE A 403 -6.95 10.63 10.39
N PHE A 404 -6.36 9.88 9.47
CA PHE A 404 -6.12 8.42 9.57
C PHE A 404 -7.38 7.56 9.76
N GLN A 405 -8.57 8.09 9.50
CA GLN A 405 -9.79 7.30 9.54
C GLN A 405 -9.88 6.36 8.33
N SER A 406 -10.41 5.18 8.59
CA SER A 406 -10.58 4.10 7.62
C SER A 406 -11.98 3.52 7.75
N HIS A 407 -12.65 3.24 6.64
CA HIS A 407 -13.95 2.59 6.63
C HIS A 407 -13.86 1.24 5.93
N LEU A 408 -14.45 0.21 6.52
CA LEU A 408 -14.53 -1.12 5.93
C LEU A 408 -15.99 -1.49 5.72
N TYR A 409 -16.40 -1.52 4.46
CA TYR A 409 -17.75 -1.86 4.05
C TYR A 409 -17.83 -3.27 3.50
N VAL A 410 -18.91 -3.98 3.81
CA VAL A 410 -19.30 -5.24 3.17
C VAL A 410 -20.68 -5.03 2.54
N ILE A 411 -20.75 -5.23 1.22
CA ILE A 411 -21.97 -5.21 0.44
C ILE A 411 -22.33 -6.65 0.14
N THR A 412 -23.47 -7.14 0.62
CA THR A 412 -23.83 -8.56 0.49
C THR A 412 -25.34 -8.77 0.40
N LYS A 413 -25.77 -9.85 -0.25
CA LYS A 413 -27.17 -10.30 -0.23
C LYS A 413 -27.56 -10.93 1.10
N GLN A 414 -26.57 -11.34 1.90
CA GLN A 414 -26.80 -11.98 3.19
C GLN A 414 -27.11 -10.97 4.30
N THR A 415 -27.64 -11.47 5.42
CA THR A 415 -27.78 -10.68 6.65
C THR A 415 -26.61 -11.01 7.56
N ILE A 416 -25.86 -10.02 8.01
CA ILE A 416 -24.85 -10.21 9.07
C ILE A 416 -25.57 -10.28 10.44
N PRO A 417 -25.53 -11.42 11.15
CA PRO A 417 -26.17 -11.54 12.46
C PRO A 417 -25.56 -10.58 13.49
N GLY A 418 -26.40 -10.00 14.35
CA GLY A 418 -25.94 -9.09 15.40
C GLY A 418 -25.56 -7.68 14.92
N ALA A 419 -25.66 -7.39 13.62
CA ALA A 419 -25.42 -6.05 13.11
C ALA A 419 -26.42 -5.03 13.68
N LEU A 420 -25.91 -3.92 14.20
CA LEU A 420 -26.69 -2.83 14.77
C LEU A 420 -27.28 -1.94 13.66
N PRO A 421 -28.42 -1.27 13.91
CA PRO A 421 -28.95 -0.29 12.97
C PRO A 421 -28.08 0.98 12.94
N GLU A 422 -28.01 1.65 11.78
CA GLU A 422 -27.31 2.92 11.65
C GLU A 422 -27.91 4.01 12.56
N THR A 423 -27.11 4.43 13.54
CA THR A 423 -27.40 5.55 14.41
C THR A 423 -27.07 6.87 13.74
N SER A 424 -27.80 7.94 14.06
CA SER A 424 -27.38 9.29 13.66
C SER A 424 -26.03 9.63 14.29
N GLU A 425 -25.26 10.52 13.65
CA GLU A 425 -24.00 11.03 14.22
C GLU A 425 -24.20 11.42 15.69
N PRO A 426 -23.28 10.98 16.59
CA PRO A 426 -23.36 11.36 17.99
C PRO A 426 -23.33 12.89 18.09
N LYS A 427 -24.34 13.46 18.75
CA LYS A 427 -24.37 14.89 19.03
C LYS A 427 -23.46 15.15 20.21
N ILE A 428 -22.53 16.09 20.05
CA ILE A 428 -21.78 16.64 21.20
C ILE A 428 -22.81 17.27 22.14
N THR A 429 -22.99 16.65 23.31
CA THR A 429 -23.92 17.13 24.34
C THR A 429 -23.26 18.11 25.31
N GLY A 430 -21.93 18.21 25.28
CA GLY A 430 -21.15 19.14 26.09
C GLY A 430 -19.68 19.14 25.68
N VAL A 431 -19.02 20.27 25.88
CA VAL A 431 -17.57 20.43 25.74
C VAL A 431 -17.07 20.91 27.09
N CYS A 432 -16.02 20.29 27.61
CA CYS A 432 -15.34 20.72 28.82
C CYS A 432 -13.91 21.12 28.43
N GLU A 433 -13.49 22.32 28.80
CA GLU A 433 -12.09 22.69 28.74
C GLU A 433 -11.35 21.99 29.86
N LEU A 434 -10.38 21.16 29.48
CA LEU A 434 -9.49 20.52 30.44
C LEU A 434 -8.48 21.56 30.97
N PRO A 435 -8.07 21.49 32.25
CA PRO A 435 -7.07 22.40 32.80
C PRO A 435 -5.79 22.41 31.96
N HIS A 436 -5.29 23.60 31.63
CA HIS A 436 -4.06 23.75 30.83
C HIS A 436 -2.79 23.28 31.59
N CYS A 437 -2.86 23.11 32.90
CA CYS A 437 -1.75 22.72 33.77
C CYS A 437 -2.27 22.09 35.07
N CYS A 438 -1.36 21.71 35.97
CA CYS A 438 -1.67 21.18 37.30
C CYS A 438 -2.48 19.88 37.29
N TRP A 439 -2.19 19.01 36.32
CA TRP A 439 -2.68 17.64 36.35
C TRP A 439 -2.05 16.91 37.53
N GLU A 440 -2.89 16.37 38.41
CA GLU A 440 -2.44 15.34 39.33
C GLU A 440 -2.18 14.07 38.50
N TYR A 441 -0.92 13.65 38.44
CA TYR A 441 -0.51 12.42 37.79
C TYR A 441 0.29 11.58 38.77
N SER A 442 0.29 10.27 38.53
CA SER A 442 1.19 9.33 39.19
C SER A 442 1.88 8.51 38.10
N LEU A 443 3.15 8.18 38.32
CA LEU A 443 3.88 7.31 37.42
C LEU A 443 3.49 5.87 37.76
N ASP A 444 2.96 5.14 36.78
CA ASP A 444 2.59 3.72 36.96
C ASP A 444 3.75 2.77 36.63
N ASN A 445 4.78 3.26 35.94
CA ASN A 445 5.91 2.48 35.43
C ASN A 445 7.25 3.23 35.62
N PRO A 446 8.38 2.50 35.78
CA PRO A 446 9.71 3.11 35.76
C PRO A 446 9.98 3.80 34.42
N ASN A 447 10.80 4.85 34.43
CA ASN A 447 11.11 5.61 33.24
C ASN A 447 11.75 4.71 32.16
N THR A 448 11.12 4.62 30.98
CA THR A 448 11.64 3.88 29.82
C THR A 448 12.58 4.73 28.97
N ILE A 449 12.75 6.02 29.28
CA ILE A 449 13.74 6.87 28.63
C ILE A 449 15.13 6.36 29.05
N VAL A 450 15.90 5.92 28.06
CA VAL A 450 17.31 5.58 28.26
C VAL A 450 18.03 6.88 28.60
N LEU A 451 18.51 7.01 29.84
CA LEU A 451 19.45 8.07 30.19
C LEU A 451 20.71 7.82 29.37
N ASP A 452 20.92 8.64 28.34
CA ASP A 452 21.89 8.29 27.32
C ASP A 452 23.30 8.65 27.68
N GLN A 453 23.47 9.73 28.44
CA GLN A 453 24.77 10.26 28.77
C GLN A 453 24.84 10.61 30.24
N ALA A 454 26.02 10.39 30.81
CA ALA A 454 26.35 10.83 32.16
C ALA A 454 27.75 11.42 32.17
N ILE A 455 27.97 12.35 33.08
CA ILE A 455 29.29 12.62 33.64
C ILE A 455 29.51 11.62 34.77
N TYR A 456 30.75 11.22 35.02
CA TYR A 456 31.05 10.19 36.03
C TYR A 456 32.30 10.54 36.85
N GLU A 457 32.37 9.96 38.05
CA GLU A 457 33.52 10.06 38.95
C GLU A 457 33.85 8.65 39.45
N VAL A 458 35.12 8.27 39.38
CA VAL A 458 35.62 7.00 39.94
C VAL A 458 36.83 7.31 40.81
N ASP A 459 36.81 6.83 42.05
CA ASP A 459 37.89 7.00 43.03
C ASP A 459 38.36 8.46 43.24
N GLY A 460 37.47 9.42 43.07
CA GLY A 460 37.76 10.86 43.24
C GLY A 460 38.27 11.57 41.98
N GLU A 461 38.39 10.87 40.85
CA GLU A 461 38.68 11.46 39.55
C GLU A 461 37.39 11.59 38.74
N SER A 462 37.00 12.83 38.43
CA SER A 462 35.76 13.13 37.69
C SER A 462 36.05 13.45 36.22
N ASP A 463 35.29 12.85 35.31
CA ASP A 463 35.21 13.27 33.91
C ASP A 463 33.91 14.05 33.69
N GLU A 464 34.05 15.35 33.43
CA GLU A 464 32.95 16.28 33.18
C GLU A 464 32.44 16.24 31.73
N GLN A 465 33.06 15.43 30.86
CA GLN A 465 32.54 15.19 29.53
C GLN A 465 31.34 14.24 29.59
N LEU A 466 30.26 14.59 28.89
CA LEU A 466 29.12 13.69 28.73
C LEU A 466 29.55 12.48 27.90
N HIS A 467 29.60 11.32 28.56
CA HIS A 467 29.87 10.04 27.94
C HIS A 467 28.59 9.23 27.81
N TYR A 468 28.49 8.41 26.77
CA TYR A 468 27.42 7.43 26.74
C TYR A 468 27.60 6.48 27.92
N ILE A 469 26.56 6.26 28.73
CA ILE A 469 26.67 5.46 29.97
C ILE A 469 27.30 4.07 29.73
N LEU A 470 27.08 3.51 28.54
CA LEU A 470 27.60 2.20 28.14
C LEU A 470 29.11 2.20 27.80
N THR A 471 29.68 3.34 27.38
CA THR A 471 31.12 3.46 27.11
C THR A 471 31.92 3.91 28.33
N ILE A 472 31.24 4.27 29.43
CA ILE A 472 31.90 4.65 30.68
C ILE A 472 32.74 3.49 31.20
N ASP A 473 32.26 2.24 31.12
CA ASP A 473 33.06 1.08 31.55
C ASP A 473 34.35 0.94 30.72
N ASP A 474 34.32 1.19 29.41
CA ASP A 474 35.54 1.22 28.57
C ASP A 474 36.47 2.40 28.90
N ALA A 475 35.91 3.52 29.37
CA ALA A 475 36.67 4.70 29.77
C ALA A 475 37.22 4.61 31.21
N VAL A 476 36.63 3.73 32.04
CA VAL A 476 37.00 3.47 33.44
C VAL A 476 37.95 2.28 33.58
N ARG A 477 37.92 1.32 32.63
CA ARG A 477 38.88 0.20 32.53
C ARG A 477 40.22 0.65 31.96
#